data_AF-A0AAW1IG75-F1
#
_entry.id   AF-A0AAW1IG75-F1
#
_cell.length_a   1.000
_cell.length_b   1.000
_cell.length_c   1.000
_cell.angle_alpha   90.00
_cell.angle_beta   90.00
_cell.angle_gamma   90.00
#
_symmetry.space_group_name_H-M   'P 1'
#
loop_
_entity.id
_entity.type
_entity.pdbx_description
1 polymer ?
#
loop_
_entity_poly.entity_id
_entity_poly.type
_entity_poly.pdbx_seq_one_letter_code
_entity_poly.pdbx_strand_id
1 'polypeptide(L)'
;MELYPFSKLVNLDREWSDHAPVMVYLNKRQVGEVHSFSKPFRFEQIWIGEEGCEDTIRRAWESGNDDVSDSLRRCAGELKAWKGINIGKIMKAIHQKRRRIKRLNEGGRTLAQIREREELVAEVAQLLKQEEIFLETKVVCVMVEGRR
;
A
#
# COMPACT_ATOMS: atom_id res chain seq x y z
N MET A 1 -40.23 9.63 15.31
CA MET A 1 -39.68 10.11 14.03
C MET A 1 -38.17 10.01 14.10
N GLU A 2 -37.55 9.11 13.35
CA GLU A 2 -36.09 9.15 13.14
C GLU A 2 -35.78 10.30 12.18
N LEU A 3 -35.04 11.31 12.65
CA LEU A 3 -34.74 12.53 11.89
C LEU A 3 -33.74 12.28 10.74
N TYR A 4 -32.95 11.20 10.80
CA TYR A 4 -31.86 10.92 9.83
C TYR A 4 -31.70 9.41 9.54
N PRO A 5 -32.70 8.76 8.91
CA PRO A 5 -32.73 7.29 8.72
C PRO A 5 -31.64 6.76 7.79
N PHE A 6 -31.02 7.63 6.98
CA PHE A 6 -29.93 7.26 6.06
C PHE A 6 -28.54 7.70 6.54
N SER A 7 -28.46 8.18 7.79
CA SER A 7 -27.19 8.56 8.37
C SER A 7 -26.47 7.36 8.97
N LYS A 8 -25.14 7.29 8.82
CA LYS A 8 -24.30 6.28 9.47
C LYS A 8 -23.11 6.96 10.12
N LEU A 9 -22.84 6.63 11.38
CA LEU A 9 -21.62 7.04 12.07
C LEU A 9 -20.65 5.86 12.11
N VAL A 10 -19.38 6.10 11.77
CA VAL A 10 -18.31 5.11 11.82
C VAL A 10 -17.08 5.75 12.45
N ASN A 11 -16.53 5.13 13.49
CA ASN A 11 -15.21 5.47 13.99
C ASN A 11 -14.17 4.85 13.04
N LEU A 12 -13.28 5.68 12.50
CA LEU A 12 -12.16 5.22 11.68
C LEU A 12 -11.04 4.65 12.56
N ASP A 13 -10.23 3.80 11.95
CA ASP A 13 -9.09 3.17 12.62
C ASP A 13 -8.08 4.22 13.07
N ARG A 14 -7.48 3.96 14.24
CA ARG A 14 -6.51 4.84 14.88
C ARG A 14 -5.08 4.36 14.60
N GLU A 15 -4.56 4.72 13.43
CA GLU A 15 -3.22 4.30 13.01
C GLU A 15 -2.10 5.11 13.68
N TRP A 16 -2.20 6.44 13.66
CA TRP A 16 -1.09 7.34 14.05
C TRP A 16 -1.39 8.24 15.25
N SER A 17 -2.65 8.60 15.44
CA SER A 17 -3.08 9.47 16.53
C SER A 17 -3.51 8.64 17.75
N ASP A 18 -3.62 9.27 18.91
CA ASP A 18 -4.39 8.83 20.07
C ASP A 18 -5.84 9.35 20.02
N HIS A 19 -6.33 9.73 18.83
CA HIS A 19 -7.72 10.02 18.52
C HIS A 19 -8.21 9.16 17.35
N ALA A 20 -9.45 8.66 17.44
CA ALA A 20 -10.11 7.95 16.35
C ALA A 20 -11.04 8.93 15.62
N PRO A 21 -10.79 9.25 14.33
CA PRO A 21 -11.65 10.15 13.58
C PRO A 21 -13.08 9.60 13.48
N VAL A 22 -14.08 10.47 13.58
CA VAL A 22 -15.49 10.10 13.42
C VAL A 22 -15.94 10.48 12.01
N MET A 23 -16.38 9.48 11.24
CA MET A 23 -16.91 9.67 9.90
C MET A 23 -18.43 9.55 9.92
N VAL A 24 -19.11 10.62 9.49
CA VAL A 24 -20.57 10.69 9.40
C VAL A 24 -20.98 10.67 7.93
N TYR A 25 -21.72 9.64 7.55
CA TYR A 25 -22.40 9.55 6.26
C TYR A 25 -23.78 10.18 6.43
N LEU A 26 -24.12 11.21 5.67
CA LEU A 26 -25.40 11.93 5.80
C LEU A 26 -26.48 11.41 4.83
N ASN A 27 -26.10 10.67 3.80
CA ASN A 27 -27.05 10.17 2.81
C ASN A 27 -26.54 8.87 2.18
N LYS A 28 -26.58 7.78 2.94
CA LYS A 28 -26.11 6.47 2.47
C LYS A 28 -27.17 5.80 1.58
N ARG A 29 -27.58 6.45 0.48
CA ARG A 29 -28.17 5.74 -0.66
C ARG A 29 -27.12 4.73 -1.09
N GLN A 30 -27.35 3.46 -0.80
CA GLN A 30 -26.54 2.29 -1.16
C GLN A 30 -25.36 2.66 -2.05
N VAL A 31 -24.27 3.17 -1.45
CA VAL A 31 -22.98 3.15 -2.13
C VAL A 31 -22.71 1.67 -2.15
N GLY A 32 -23.01 1.04 -3.29
CA GLY A 32 -22.82 -0.39 -3.49
C GLY A 32 -21.44 -0.75 -2.98
N GLU A 33 -21.30 -1.96 -2.43
CA GLU A 33 -20.01 -2.49 -1.98
C GLU A 33 -18.95 -1.99 -2.94
N VAL A 34 -18.07 -1.12 -2.43
CA VAL A 34 -16.92 -0.65 -3.19
C VAL A 34 -16.17 -1.93 -3.45
N HIS A 35 -16.41 -2.50 -4.63
CA HIS A 35 -15.73 -3.70 -5.05
C HIS A 35 -14.28 -3.31 -4.94
N SER A 36 -13.53 -4.12 -4.19
CA SER A 36 -12.09 -4.04 -4.15
C SER A 36 -11.61 -4.36 -5.55
N PHE A 37 -11.71 -3.41 -6.48
CA PHE A 37 -11.07 -3.50 -7.77
C PHE A 37 -9.60 -3.72 -7.46
N SER A 38 -9.05 -4.84 -7.96
CA SER A 38 -7.63 -5.09 -7.84
C SER A 38 -6.93 -3.87 -8.39
N LYS A 39 -6.18 -3.14 -7.54
CA LYS A 39 -5.45 -1.97 -7.99
C LYS A 39 -4.59 -2.38 -9.21
N PRO A 40 -4.65 -1.63 -10.33
CA PRO A 40 -3.83 -1.95 -11.48
C PRO A 40 -2.36 -1.94 -11.07
N PHE A 41 -1.57 -2.78 -11.72
CA PHE A 41 -0.12 -2.74 -11.58
C PHE A 41 0.39 -1.38 -12.07
N ARG A 42 1.34 -0.80 -11.32
CA ARG A 42 2.01 0.45 -11.68
C ARG A 42 3.49 0.21 -11.58
N PHE A 43 4.21 0.51 -12.65
CA PHE A 43 5.66 0.52 -12.63
C PHE A 43 6.14 1.71 -11.82
N GLU A 44 7.08 1.48 -10.90
CA GLU A 44 7.72 2.56 -10.15
C GLU A 44 9.13 2.76 -10.72
N GLN A 45 9.47 4.01 -11.01
CA GLN A 45 10.74 4.36 -11.65
C GLN A 45 11.96 3.82 -10.91
N ILE A 46 11.86 3.74 -9.58
CA ILE A 46 12.95 3.27 -8.75
C ILE A 46 13.41 1.86 -9.07
N TRP A 47 12.52 1.01 -9.59
CA TRP A 47 12.87 -0.36 -9.91
C TRP A 47 13.95 -0.43 -10.98
N ILE A 48 14.10 0.59 -11.84
CA ILE A 48 15.14 0.64 -12.88
C ILE A 48 16.56 0.53 -12.26
N GLY A 49 16.79 1.10 -11.07
CA GLY A 49 18.08 1.07 -10.39
C GLY A 49 18.30 -0.16 -9.49
N GLU A 50 17.36 -1.10 -9.46
CA GLU A 50 17.47 -2.31 -8.66
C GLU A 50 18.08 -3.48 -9.43
N GLU A 51 18.97 -4.21 -8.77
CA GLU A 51 19.54 -5.44 -9.30
C GLU A 51 18.42 -6.44 -9.67
N GLY A 52 18.52 -6.97 -10.89
CA GLY A 52 17.57 -7.95 -11.43
C GLY A 52 16.27 -7.37 -11.98
N CYS A 53 16.02 -6.06 -11.93
CA CYS A 53 14.84 -5.47 -12.58
C CYS A 53 14.94 -5.57 -14.11
N GLU A 54 16.04 -5.06 -14.69
CA GLU A 54 16.24 -5.09 -16.14
C GLU A 54 16.26 -6.53 -16.67
N ASP A 55 16.93 -7.45 -15.98
CA ASP A 55 16.95 -8.86 -16.35
C ASP A 55 15.58 -9.54 -16.23
N THR A 56 14.73 -9.08 -15.30
CA THR A 56 13.34 -9.57 -15.20
C THR A 56 12.51 -9.04 -16.37
N ILE A 57 12.66 -7.77 -16.75
CA ILE A 57 11.98 -7.20 -17.92
C ILE A 57 12.43 -7.90 -19.20
N ARG A 58 13.75 -8.05 -19.40
CA ARG A 58 14.34 -8.65 -20.59
C ARG A 58 13.85 -10.09 -20.77
N ARG A 59 13.94 -10.92 -19.74
CA ARG A 59 13.44 -12.32 -19.77
C ARG A 59 11.93 -12.41 -20.00
N ALA A 60 11.15 -11.57 -19.35
CA ALA A 60 9.70 -11.54 -19.52
C ALA A 60 9.30 -11.10 -20.94
N TRP A 61 10.07 -10.19 -21.53
CA TRP A 61 9.84 -9.66 -22.87
C TRP A 61 10.23 -10.65 -23.97
N GLU A 62 11.41 -11.26 -23.87
CA GLU A 62 11.92 -12.25 -24.83
C GLU A 62 11.11 -13.55 -24.85
N SER A 63 10.40 -13.86 -23.76
CA SER A 63 9.49 -15.02 -23.70
C SER A 63 8.07 -14.72 -24.18
N GLY A 64 7.81 -13.49 -24.66
CA GLY A 64 6.54 -13.07 -25.24
C GLY A 64 6.37 -13.55 -26.69
N ASN A 65 5.11 -13.60 -27.13
CA ASN A 65 4.77 -13.80 -28.55
C ASN A 65 4.71 -12.44 -29.28
N ASP A 66 4.42 -12.45 -30.59
CA ASP A 66 4.32 -11.25 -31.44
C ASP A 66 3.26 -10.21 -30.98
N ASP A 67 2.43 -10.51 -29.97
CA ASP A 67 1.51 -9.53 -29.36
C ASP A 67 2.18 -8.75 -28.22
N VAL A 68 2.32 -7.44 -28.43
CA VAL A 68 2.86 -6.47 -27.47
C VAL A 68 2.03 -6.42 -26.19
N SER A 69 0.70 -6.58 -26.28
CA SER A 69 -0.19 -6.51 -25.12
C SER A 69 0.07 -7.67 -24.16
N ASP A 70 0.20 -8.88 -24.70
CA ASP A 70 0.51 -10.07 -23.92
C ASP A 70 1.91 -10.02 -23.29
N SER A 71 2.89 -9.53 -24.04
CA SER A 71 4.26 -9.30 -23.55
C SER A 71 4.29 -8.31 -22.38
N LEU A 72 3.56 -7.19 -22.48
CA LEU A 72 3.43 -6.21 -21.40
C LEU A 72 2.74 -6.80 -20.16
N ARG A 73 1.69 -7.59 -20.33
CA ARG A 73 1.00 -8.25 -19.21
C ARG A 73 1.93 -9.22 -18.49
N ARG A 74 2.78 -9.94 -19.24
CA ARG A 74 3.78 -10.85 -18.69
C ARG A 74 4.86 -10.12 -17.91
N CYS A 75 5.45 -9.07 -18.49
CA CYS A 75 6.40 -8.20 -17.79
C CYS A 75 5.81 -7.64 -16.49
N ALA A 76 4.56 -7.17 -16.50
CA ALA A 76 3.88 -6.68 -15.31
C ALA A 76 3.72 -7.77 -14.23
N GLY A 77 3.42 -9.01 -14.62
CA GLY A 77 3.33 -10.16 -13.72
C GLY A 77 4.66 -10.52 -13.07
N GLU A 78 5.72 -10.63 -13.87
CA GLU A 78 7.06 -10.99 -13.39
C GLU A 78 7.67 -9.88 -12.52
N LEU A 79 7.53 -8.61 -12.93
CA LEU A 79 7.95 -7.46 -12.12
C LEU A 79 7.18 -7.38 -10.79
N LYS A 80 5.88 -7.71 -10.77
CA LYS A 80 5.11 -7.77 -9.53
C LYS A 80 5.63 -8.86 -8.59
N ALA A 81 6.01 -10.02 -9.12
CA ALA A 81 6.60 -11.11 -8.34
C ALA A 81 7.98 -10.72 -7.80
N TRP A 82 8.85 -10.18 -8.66
CA TRP A 82 10.17 -9.68 -8.28
C TRP A 82 10.08 -8.57 -7.21
N LYS A 83 9.16 -7.60 -7.37
CA LYS A 83 8.88 -6.58 -6.34
C LYS A 83 8.50 -7.23 -5.01
N GLY A 84 7.65 -8.26 -5.06
CA GLY A 84 7.22 -9.00 -3.88
C GLY A 84 8.35 -9.76 -3.18
N ILE A 85 9.44 -10.07 -3.87
CA ILE A 85 10.63 -10.71 -3.29
C ILE A 85 11.57 -9.65 -2.70
N ASN A 86 11.87 -8.60 -3.47
CA ASN A 86 12.84 -7.57 -3.10
C ASN A 86 12.31 -6.62 -2.01
N ILE A 87 11.10 -6.09 -2.19
CA ILE A 87 10.49 -5.08 -1.30
C ILE A 87 9.43 -5.72 -0.38
N GLY A 88 8.96 -6.93 -0.74
CA GLY A 88 7.82 -7.54 -0.06
C GLY A 88 8.08 -7.93 1.40
N LYS A 89 9.33 -8.07 1.87
CA LYS A 89 9.60 -8.31 3.30
C LYS A 89 9.20 -7.11 4.16
N ILE A 90 9.61 -5.90 3.77
CA ILE A 90 9.29 -4.64 4.47
C ILE A 90 7.78 -4.42 4.44
N MET A 91 7.15 -4.55 3.26
CA MET A 91 5.70 -4.38 3.12
C MET A 91 4.90 -5.42 3.91
N LYS A 92 5.32 -6.69 3.90
CA LYS A 92 4.67 -7.74 4.73
C LYS A 92 4.78 -7.40 6.22
N ALA A 93 5.94 -6.93 6.68
CA ALA A 93 6.13 -6.53 8.07
C ALA A 93 5.21 -5.35 8.44
N ILE A 94 5.13 -4.31 7.59
CA ILE A 94 4.22 -3.18 7.78
C ILE A 94 2.76 -3.68 7.86
N HIS A 95 2.32 -4.52 6.93
CA HIS A 95 0.96 -5.05 6.91
C HIS A 95 0.62 -5.88 8.15
N GLN A 96 1.54 -6.73 8.61
CA GLN A 96 1.34 -7.54 9.82
C GLN A 96 1.21 -6.64 11.06
N LYS A 97 2.09 -5.65 11.21
CA LYS A 97 2.08 -4.73 12.36
C LYS A 97 0.82 -3.85 12.35
N ARG A 98 0.41 -3.29 11.20
CA ARG A 98 -0.87 -2.56 11.07
C ARG A 98 -2.07 -3.42 11.44
N ARG A 99 -2.09 -4.70 11.04
CA ARG A 99 -3.16 -5.63 11.43
C ARG A 99 -3.20 -5.85 12.94
N ARG A 100 -2.03 -5.91 13.60
CA ARG A 100 -1.95 -6.02 15.06
C ARG A 100 -2.43 -4.74 15.76
N ILE A 101 -2.01 -3.57 15.29
CA ILE A 101 -2.49 -2.26 15.79
C ILE A 101 -4.02 -2.18 15.70
N LYS A 102 -4.60 -2.58 14.57
CA LYS A 102 -6.06 -2.61 14.40
C LYS A 102 -6.76 -3.47 15.45
N ARG A 103 -6.27 -4.69 15.70
CA ARG A 103 -6.82 -5.57 16.74
C ARG A 103 -6.68 -4.98 18.15
N LEU A 104 -5.58 -4.28 18.43
CA LEU A 104 -5.39 -3.59 19.71
C LEU A 104 -6.39 -2.43 19.88
N ASN A 105 -6.69 -1.70 18.80
CA ASN A 105 -7.68 -0.61 18.82
C ASN A 105 -9.13 -1.10 19.03
N GLU A 106 -9.46 -2.35 18.67
CA GLU A 106 -10.81 -2.91 18.80
C GLU A 106 -11.22 -3.27 20.24
N GLY A 107 -10.26 -3.36 21.18
CA GLY A 107 -10.59 -3.75 22.56
C GLY A 107 -9.46 -3.73 23.59
N GLY A 108 -8.25 -3.32 23.22
CA GLY A 108 -7.11 -3.25 24.14
C GLY A 108 -7.17 -2.00 25.02
N ARG A 109 -7.32 -2.16 26.34
CA ARG A 109 -7.33 -1.05 27.32
C ARG A 109 -6.33 -1.23 28.47
N THR A 110 -5.58 -2.33 28.48
CA THR A 110 -4.55 -2.53 29.51
C THR A 110 -3.30 -1.71 29.19
N LEU A 111 -2.55 -1.31 30.22
CA LEU A 111 -1.28 -0.59 30.05
C LEU A 111 -0.28 -1.34 29.16
N ALA A 112 -0.27 -2.68 29.24
CA ALA A 112 0.57 -3.51 28.39
C ALA A 112 0.19 -3.41 26.91
N GLN A 113 -1.11 -3.41 26.60
CA GLN A 113 -1.61 -3.28 25.23
C GLN A 113 -1.37 -1.87 24.65
N ILE A 114 -1.45 -0.84 25.49
CA ILE A 114 -1.14 0.54 25.08
C ILE A 114 0.34 0.65 24.71
N ARG A 115 1.24 0.12 25.55
CA ARG A 115 2.68 0.07 25.26
C ARG A 115 3.01 -0.73 24.01
N GLU A 116 2.43 -1.92 23.88
CA GLU A 116 2.59 -2.75 22.67
C GLU A 116 2.15 -1.98 21.42
N ARG A 117 1.06 -1.22 21.49
CA ARG A 117 0.60 -0.38 20.38
C ARG A 117 1.62 0.71 20.05
N GLU A 118 2.11 1.43 21.05
CA GLU A 118 3.11 2.50 20.86
C GLU A 118 4.39 1.97 20.20
N GLU A 119 4.88 0.82 20.67
CA GLU A 119 6.01 0.12 20.07
C GLU A 119 5.76 -0.25 18.61
N LEU A 120 4.61 -0.87 18.31
CA LEU A 120 4.24 -1.24 16.94
C LEU A 120 4.12 -0.03 16.01
N VAL A 121 3.59 1.10 16.50
CA VAL A 121 3.50 2.35 15.72
C VAL A 121 4.91 2.88 15.42
N ALA A 122 5.81 2.89 16.41
CA ALA A 122 7.19 3.31 16.21
C ALA A 122 7.93 2.40 15.21
N GLU A 123 7.73 1.08 15.30
CA GLU A 123 8.29 0.12 14.35
C GLU A 123 7.75 0.31 12.93
N VAL A 124 6.45 0.58 12.78
CA VAL A 124 5.86 0.89 11.46
C VAL A 124 6.45 2.19 10.91
N ALA A 125 6.63 3.22 11.73
CA ALA A 125 7.29 4.46 11.31
C ALA A 125 8.73 4.19 10.83
N GLN A 126 9.49 3.36 11.55
CA GLN A 126 10.85 3.00 11.15
C GLN A 126 10.89 2.20 9.84
N LEU A 127 9.97 1.26 9.65
CA LEU A 127 9.86 0.48 8.41
C LEU A 127 9.46 1.36 7.21
N LEU A 128 8.56 2.31 7.42
CA LEU A 128 8.21 3.29 6.38
C LEU A 128 9.37 4.21 6.05
N LYS A 129 10.17 4.61 7.05
CA LYS A 129 11.39 5.37 6.79
C LYS A 129 12.44 4.55 6.04
N GLN A 130 12.56 3.25 6.32
CA GLN A 130 13.43 2.36 5.54
C GLN A 130 12.94 2.20 4.10
N GLU A 131 11.63 2.10 3.90
CA GLU A 131 11.01 2.15 2.57
C GLU A 131 11.31 3.49 1.90
N GLU A 132 11.08 4.62 2.56
CA GLU A 132 11.34 5.96 2.04
C GLU A 132 12.82 6.14 1.69
N ILE A 133 13.76 5.75 2.55
CA ILE A 133 15.21 5.79 2.25
C ILE A 133 15.54 4.88 1.07
N PHE A 134 15.00 3.66 1.04
CA PHE A 134 15.13 2.79 -0.13
C PHE A 134 14.58 3.49 -1.38
N LEU A 135 13.49 4.25 -1.22
CA LEU A 135 12.82 5.00 -2.29
C LEU A 135 13.58 6.25 -2.77
N GLU A 136 14.20 6.99 -1.86
CA GLU A 136 14.89 8.27 -2.08
C GLU A 136 16.34 8.10 -2.52
N THR A 137 17.05 7.09 -1.98
CA THR A 137 18.47 6.84 -2.30
C THR A 137 18.72 6.42 -3.75
N LYS A 138 17.65 6.16 -4.52
CA LYS A 138 17.69 5.76 -5.93
C LYS A 138 16.95 6.78 -6.79
N VAL A 139 17.46 8.02 -6.70
CA VAL A 139 17.00 9.26 -7.33
C VAL A 139 16.14 9.07 -8.59
N VAL A 140 14.94 9.64 -8.49
CA VAL A 140 14.03 9.98 -9.58
C VAL A 140 14.75 10.89 -10.60
N CYS A 141 15.08 10.36 -11.78
CA CYS A 141 15.25 11.20 -12.96
C CYS A 141 13.88 11.58 -13.48
N VAL A 142 13.36 12.76 -13.10
CA VAL A 142 12.20 13.32 -13.79
C VAL A 142 12.64 13.63 -15.23
N MET A 143 12.22 12.83 -16.20
CA MET A 143 12.23 13.29 -17.59
C MET A 143 11.12 14.33 -17.72
N VAL A 144 11.49 15.60 -17.53
CA VAL A 144 10.63 16.70 -17.93
C VAL A 144 10.69 16.72 -19.45
N GLU A 145 9.66 16.21 -20.12
CA GLU A 145 9.50 16.40 -21.57
C GLU A 145 9.37 17.90 -21.84
N GLY A 146 10.45 18.48 -22.36
CA GLY A 146 10.42 19.81 -22.94
C GLY A 146 9.52 19.78 -24.18
N ARG A 147 8.31 20.35 -24.05
CA ARG A 147 7.54 20.78 -25.22
C ARG A 147 8.37 21.80 -25.99
N ARG A 148 8.69 21.49 -27.24
CA ARG A 148 8.76 22.45 -28.34
C ARG A 148 8.05 21.86 -29.54
#